data_AF-A0A9W7YMW9-F1
#
_entry.id   AF-A0A9W7YMW9-F1
#
_cell.length_a   1.000
_cell.length_b   1.000
_cell.length_c   1.000
_cell.angle_alpha   90.00
_cell.angle_beta   90.00
_cell.angle_gamma   90.00
#
_symmetry.space_group_name_H-M   'P 1'
#
loop_
_entity.id
_entity.type
_entity.pdbx_description
1 polymer ?
#
loop_
_entity_poly.entity_id
_entity_poly.type
_entity_poly.pdbx_seq_one_letter_code
_entity_poly.pdbx_strand_id
1 'polypeptide(L)' 'MKLMHPFALGSVVTFYAFWKIQDTLCESEQYANDPKNPKYNEIQARKRKAEGGH' A
#
# COMPACT_ATOMS: atom_id res chain seq x y z
N MET A 1 6.45 28.33 -17.60
CA MET A 1 6.16 27.34 -16.52
C MET A 1 4.66 27.15 -16.18
N LYS A 2 3.71 27.95 -16.69
CA LYS A 2 2.27 27.84 -16.30
C LYS A 2 1.49 26.67 -16.93
N LEU A 3 1.91 26.14 -18.08
CA LEU A 3 1.17 25.09 -18.81
C LEU A 3 1.37 23.68 -18.23
N MET A 4 2.44 23.44 -17.46
CA MET A 4 2.73 22.13 -16.86
C MET A 4 2.02 21.90 -15.52
N HIS A 5 1.43 22.93 -14.92
CA HIS A 5 0.73 22.83 -13.64
C HIS A 5 -0.45 21.84 -13.64
N PRO A 6 -1.34 21.80 -14.65
CA PRO A 6 -2.40 20.78 -14.66
C PRO A 6 -1.84 19.35 -14.75
N PHE A 7 -0.76 19.14 -15.49
CA PHE A 7 -0.11 17.83 -15.58
C PHE A 7 0.57 17.43 -14.26
N ALA A 8 1.23 18.38 -13.60
CA ALA A 8 1.87 18.15 -12.30
C ALA A 8 0.83 17.88 -11.19
N LEU A 9 -0.29 18.62 -11.18
CA LEU A 9 -1.38 18.37 -10.24
C LEU A 9 -2.07 17.03 -10.53
N GLY A 10 -2.32 16.73 -11.81
CA GLY A 10 -2.91 15.46 -12.23
C GLY A 10 -2.04 14.26 -11.89
N SER A 11 -0.71 14.37 -12.01
CA SER A 11 0.21 13.30 -11.64
C SER A 11 0.24 13.06 -10.14
N VAL A 12 0.22 14.12 -9.31
CA VAL A 12 0.15 14.00 -7.84
C VAL A 12 -1.15 13.32 -7.41
N VAL A 13 -2.29 13.72 -7.98
CA VAL A 13 -3.60 13.12 -7.65
C VAL A 13 -3.63 11.65 -8.06
N THR A 14 -3.20 11.33 -9.28
CA THR A 14 -3.15 9.96 -9.79
C THR A 14 -2.20 9.10 -8.94
N PHE A 15 -1.01 9.62 -8.62
CA PHE A 15 -0.04 8.93 -7.79
C PHE A 15 -0.62 8.61 -6.40
N TYR A 16 -1.29 9.57 -5.76
CA TYR A 16 -1.92 9.36 -4.46
C TYR A 16 -3.03 8.30 -4.52
N ALA A 17 -3.86 8.32 -5.56
CA ALA A 17 -4.91 7.32 -5.76
C ALA A 17 -4.33 5.91 -5.93
N PHE A 18 -3.31 5.75 -6.78
CA PHE A 18 -2.64 4.46 -6.97
C PHE A 18 -1.90 3.99 -5.72
N TRP A 19 -1.29 4.91 -4.97
CA TRP A 19 -0.65 4.58 -3.70
C TRP A 19 -1.65 4.00 -2.70
N LYS A 20 -2.85 4.57 -2.59
CA LYS A 20 -3.93 4.02 -1.75
C LYS A 20 -4.44 2.67 -2.24
N ILE A 21 -4.59 2.49 -3.56
CA ILE A 21 -5.01 1.20 -4.12
C ILE A 21 -3.96 0.12 -3.84
N GLN A 22 -2.68 0.42 -4.04
CA GLN A 22 -1.59 -0.51 -3.72
C GLN A 22 -1.61 -0.90 -2.24
N ASP A 23 -1.89 0.06 -1.35
CA ASP A 23 -1.99 -0.19 0.08
C ASP A 23 -3.05 -1.25 0.40
N THR A 24 -4.24 -1.11 -0.19
CA THR A 24 -5.34 -2.06 -0.05
C THR A 24 -5.02 -3.43 -0.65
N LEU A 25 -4.35 -3.47 -1.80
CA LEU A 25 -3.96 -4.72 -2.46
C LEU A 25 -2.91 -5.49 -1.65
N CYS A 26 -1.94 -4.79 -1.05
CA CYS A 26 -0.93 -5.39 -0.19
C CYS A 26 -1.57 -6.06 1.05
N GLU A 27 -2.72 -5.59 1.53
CA GLU A 27 -3.41 -6.20 2.67
C GLU A 27 -4.42 -7.30 2.27
N SER A 28 -4.67 -7.50 0.97
CA SER A 28 -5.55 -8.56 0.49
C SER A 28 -5.01 -9.96 0.78
N GLU A 29 -5.90 -10.94 0.94
CA GLU A 29 -5.53 -12.33 1.27
C GLU A 29 -4.54 -12.95 0.28
N GLN A 30 -4.63 -12.57 -0.99
CA GLN A 30 -3.78 -13.07 -2.06
C GLN A 30 -2.32 -12.62 -1.90
N TYR A 31 -2.08 -11.40 -1.42
CA TYR A 31 -0.74 -10.80 -1.31
C TYR A 31 -0.24 -10.66 0.13
N ALA A 32 -1.10 -10.84 1.13
CA ALA A 32 -0.79 -10.72 2.55
C ALA A 32 0.28 -11.72 3.04
N ASN A 33 0.44 -12.84 2.32
CA ASN A 33 1.42 -13.88 2.63
C ASN A 33 2.62 -13.91 1.67
N ASP A 34 2.70 -12.98 0.69
CA ASP A 34 3.84 -12.88 -0.21
C ASP A 34 5.02 -12.19 0.50
N PRO A 35 6.20 -12.84 0.63
CA PRO A 35 7.37 -12.24 1.28
C PRO A 35 7.95 -11.04 0.54
N LYS A 36 7.60 -10.82 -0.74
CA LYS A 36 7.99 -9.63 -1.52
C LYS A 36 7.07 -8.45 -1.29
N ASN A 37 5.94 -8.65 -0.60
CA ASN A 37 5.05 -7.57 -0.24
C ASN A 37 5.76 -6.63 0.74
N PRO A 38 5.86 -5.32 0.43
CA PRO A 38 6.54 -4.36 1.32
C PRO A 38 5.91 -4.29 2.72
N LYS A 39 4.64 -4.67 2.87
CA LYS A 39 3.93 -4.73 4.15
C LYS A 39 3.95 -6.11 4.82
N TYR A 40 4.64 -7.10 4.26
CA TYR A 40 4.62 -8.47 4.75
C TYR A 40 4.96 -8.56 6.25
N ASN A 41 6.04 -7.91 6.70
CA ASN A 41 6.48 -7.95 8.09
C ASN A 41 5.44 -7.38 9.06
N GLU A 42 4.79 -6.27 8.69
CA GLU A 42 3.73 -5.64 9.50
C GLU A 42 2.48 -6.51 9.56
N ILE A 43 2.09 -7.11 8.43
CA ILE A 43 0.94 -8.01 8.35
C ILE A 43 1.19 -9.26 9.21
N GLN A 44 2.35 -9.89 9.11
CA GLN A 44 2.70 -11.06 9.92
C GLN A 44 2.82 -10.74 11.41
N ALA A 45 3.36 -9.57 11.78
CA ALA A 45 3.39 -9.12 13.16
C ALA A 45 1.99 -8.90 13.73
N ARG A 46 1.07 -8.33 12.94
CA ARG A 46 -0.35 -8.15 13.30
C ARG A 46 -1.09 -9.48 13.44
N LYS A 47 -0.85 -10.44 12.53
CA LYS A 47 -1.38 -11.81 12.63
C LYS A 47 -0.92 -12.50 13.90
N ARG A 48 0.39 -12.50 14.20
CA ARG A 48 0.95 -13.09 15.44
C ARG A 48 0.41 -12.45 16.72
N LYS A 49 0.16 -11.14 16.73
CA LYS A 49 -0.47 -10.45 17.86
C LYS A 49 -1.95 -10.85 18.02
N ALA A 50 -2.67 -11.02 16.92
CA ALA A 50 -4.07 -11.44 16.91
C ALA A 50 -4.25 -12.91 17.28
N GLU A 51 -3.30 -13.77 16.91
CA GLU A 51 -3.29 -15.21 17.21
C GLU A 51 -2.86 -15.53 18.65
N GLY A 52 -2.56 -14.50 19.46
CA GLY A 52 -2.18 -14.67 20.86
C GLY A 52 -0.68 -14.90 20.99
N GLY A 53 0.03 -13.87 21.43
CA GLY A 53 1.37 -14.03 21.97
C GLY A 53 1.33 -15.04 23.11
N HIS A 54 1.98 -16.18 22.89
CA HIS A 54 2.37 -17.11 23.94
C HIS A 54 3.35 -16.46 24.92
#